data_AF-A0A2N8NQW7-F1
#
_entry.id   AF-A0A2N8NQW7-F1
#
_cell.length_a   1.000
_cell.length_b   1.000
_cell.length_c   1.000
_cell.angle_alpha   90.00
_cell.angle_beta   90.00
_cell.angle_gamma   90.00
#
_symmetry.space_group_name_H-M   'P 1'
#
loop_
_entity.id
_entity.type
_entity.pdbx_description
1 polymer ?
#
loop_
_entity_poly.entity_id
_entity_poly.type
_entity_poly.pdbx_seq_one_letter_code
_entity_poly.pdbx_strand_id
1 'polypeptide(L)'
;MFKLLKNNNDDEGSAPDPSVVVLRDSAAVAEAVAEALASASDAERPGLERAAALIAERAARPEHEVRADWVREVCAEAGVDPVAQELHAIRAVRKAAPRLRLAEAVQLVREVRENAA
;
A
#
# COMPACT_ATOMS: atom_id res chain seq x y z
N MET A 1 6.87 -41.42 -33.75
CA MET A 1 7.43 -41.38 -32.39
C MET A 1 8.12 -40.05 -32.19
N PHE A 2 7.42 -39.03 -31.68
CA PHE A 2 7.98 -37.84 -31.03
C PHE A 2 6.81 -37.12 -30.34
N LYS A 3 6.72 -37.26 -29.01
CA LYS A 3 5.91 -36.42 -28.12
C LYS A 3 6.85 -35.38 -27.52
N LEU A 4 6.43 -34.11 -27.45
CA LEU A 4 6.87 -32.98 -26.58
C LEU A 4 6.71 -31.66 -27.38
N LEU A 5 6.15 -30.54 -26.91
CA LEU A 5 5.52 -30.12 -25.67
C LEU A 5 4.23 -29.36 -26.04
N LYS A 6 3.14 -29.57 -25.29
CA LYS A 6 2.11 -28.55 -25.14
C LYS A 6 2.70 -27.50 -24.21
N ASN A 7 3.10 -26.35 -24.75
CA ASN A 7 3.29 -25.16 -23.92
C ASN A 7 1.91 -24.53 -23.76
N ASN A 8 1.27 -24.80 -22.62
CA ASN A 8 0.11 -24.05 -22.18
C ASN A 8 0.58 -22.60 -21.94
N ASN A 9 0.17 -21.72 -22.84
CA ASN A 9 0.30 -20.27 -22.72
C ASN A 9 -0.87 -19.75 -21.85
N ASP A 10 -0.98 -20.28 -20.63
CA ASP A 10 -2.07 -19.93 -19.70
C ASP A 10 -1.54 -19.22 -18.43
N ASP A 11 -0.40 -18.53 -18.51
CA ASP A 11 0.00 -17.56 -17.50
C ASP A 11 -0.32 -16.14 -18.05
N GLU A 12 -1.60 -15.78 -18.02
CA GLU A 12 -1.98 -14.37 -17.94
C GLU A 12 -1.22 -13.76 -16.75
N GLY A 13 -0.43 -12.73 -17.02
CA GLY A 13 0.51 -12.14 -16.07
C GLY A 13 -0.17 -11.70 -14.78
N SER A 14 -0.15 -12.59 -13.78
CA SER A 14 -0.35 -12.20 -12.39
C SER A 14 0.84 -11.33 -12.01
N ALA A 15 0.60 -10.03 -11.84
CA ALA A 15 1.60 -9.13 -11.30
C ALA A 15 2.18 -9.78 -10.02
N PRO A 16 3.51 -9.83 -9.84
CA PRO A 16 4.08 -10.47 -8.67
C PRO A 16 3.47 -9.89 -7.41
N ASP A 17 2.99 -10.75 -6.52
CA ASP A 17 2.45 -10.35 -5.23
C ASP A 17 3.51 -9.48 -4.53
N PRO A 18 3.21 -8.20 -4.22
CA PRO A 18 4.20 -7.32 -3.64
C PRO A 18 4.62 -7.88 -2.29
N SER A 19 5.92 -8.12 -2.09
CA SER A 19 6.44 -8.65 -0.82
C SER A 19 6.32 -7.66 0.36
N VAL A 20 5.78 -6.47 0.11
CA VAL A 20 5.38 -5.49 1.13
C VAL A 20 3.88 -5.66 1.39
N VAL A 21 3.56 -6.17 2.58
CA VAL A 21 2.19 -6.33 3.07
C VAL A 21 1.73 -5.06 3.80
N VAL A 22 0.54 -4.57 3.47
CA VAL A 22 -0.09 -3.46 4.18
C VAL A 22 -0.86 -4.00 5.38
N LEU A 23 -0.34 -3.77 6.58
CA LEU A 23 -1.04 -4.10 7.83
C LEU A 23 -1.89 -2.91 8.27
N ARG A 24 -3.18 -3.16 8.53
CA ARG A 24 -4.13 -2.13 8.96
C ARG A 24 -4.78 -2.50 10.27
N ASP A 25 -4.71 -1.59 11.23
CA ASP A 25 -5.51 -1.64 12.45
C ASP A 25 -6.85 -0.88 12.30
N SER A 26 -7.10 -0.29 11.12
CA SER A 26 -8.27 0.53 10.87
C SER A 26 -9.59 -0.21 11.06
N ALA A 27 -9.62 -1.53 10.89
CA ALA A 27 -10.81 -2.34 11.14
C ALA A 27 -11.15 -2.42 12.64
N ALA A 28 -10.16 -2.71 13.49
CA ALA A 28 -10.36 -2.76 14.93
C ALA A 28 -10.71 -1.37 15.50
N VAL A 29 -10.06 -0.31 14.96
CA VAL A 29 -10.39 1.07 15.34
C VAL A 29 -11.79 1.47 14.89
N ALA A 30 -12.24 1.05 13.70
CA ALA A 30 -13.59 1.30 13.23
C ALA A 30 -14.64 0.62 14.13
N GLU A 31 -14.39 -0.62 14.54
CA GLU A 31 -15.24 -1.36 15.46
C GLU A 31 -15.33 -0.66 16.82
N ALA A 32 -14.20 -0.28 17.41
CA ALA A 32 -14.17 0.44 18.69
C ALA A 32 -14.94 1.78 18.64
N VAL A 33 -14.86 2.51 17.52
CA VAL A 33 -15.62 3.77 17.35
C VAL A 33 -17.11 3.50 17.14
N ALA A 34 -17.48 2.43 16.44
CA ALA A 34 -18.88 2.03 16.26
C ALA A 34 -19.52 1.64 17.62
N GLU A 35 -18.79 0.93 18.47
CA GLU A 35 -19.22 0.60 19.84
C GLU A 35 -19.41 1.87 20.68
N ALA A 36 -18.45 2.79 20.64
CA ALA A 36 -18.56 4.08 21.34
C ALA A 36 -19.80 4.87 20.89
N LEU A 37 -20.08 4.91 19.58
CA LEU A 37 -21.25 5.55 19.00
C LEU A 37 -22.57 4.97 19.50
N ALA A 38 -22.64 3.65 19.71
CA ALA A 38 -23.85 2.99 20.19
C ALA A 38 -24.28 3.46 21.59
N SER A 39 -23.32 3.90 22.41
CA SER A 39 -23.55 4.44 23.76
C SER A 39 -23.38 5.95 23.89
N ALA A 40 -23.05 6.65 22.80
CA ALA A 40 -22.68 8.06 22.83
C ALA A 40 -23.84 8.98 23.26
N SER A 41 -23.53 9.95 24.10
CA SER A 41 -24.43 11.06 24.42
C SER A 41 -24.69 11.93 23.18
N ASP A 42 -25.78 12.71 23.18
CA ASP A 42 -26.09 13.62 22.07
C ASP A 42 -25.01 14.70 21.85
N ALA A 43 -24.23 15.02 22.90
CA ALA A 43 -23.12 15.96 22.81
C ALA A 43 -21.89 15.37 22.09
N GLU A 44 -21.61 14.08 22.28
CA GLU A 44 -20.42 13.41 21.73
C GLU A 44 -20.67 12.78 20.36
N ARG A 45 -21.92 12.38 20.08
CA ARG A 45 -22.32 11.69 18.85
C ARG A 45 -21.83 12.39 17.57
N PRO A 46 -21.98 13.72 17.39
CA PRO A 46 -21.52 14.38 16.16
C PRO A 46 -19.99 14.29 15.97
N GLY A 47 -19.22 14.25 17.07
CA GLY A 47 -17.77 14.11 17.01
C GLY A 47 -17.35 12.70 16.60
N LEU A 48 -18.00 11.69 17.18
CA LEU A 48 -17.74 10.29 16.90
C LEU A 48 -18.19 9.88 15.48
N GLU A 49 -19.29 10.44 14.98
CA GLU A 49 -19.73 10.23 13.59
C GLU A 49 -18.69 10.77 12.58
N ARG A 50 -18.12 11.94 12.86
CA ARG A 50 -17.00 12.48 12.05
C ARG A 50 -15.77 11.60 12.14
N ALA A 51 -15.44 11.09 13.33
CA ALA A 51 -14.32 10.16 13.50
C ALA A 51 -14.54 8.87 12.69
N ALA A 52 -15.74 8.28 12.75
CA ALA A 52 -16.10 7.09 11.99
C ALA A 52 -15.98 7.32 10.48
N ALA A 53 -16.45 8.47 9.98
CA ALA A 53 -16.33 8.84 8.57
C ALA A 53 -14.86 8.94 8.12
N LEU A 54 -14.00 9.58 8.92
CA LEU A 54 -12.56 9.69 8.65
C LEU A 54 -11.86 8.33 8.66
N ILE A 55 -12.20 7.46 9.61
CA ILE A 55 -11.64 6.11 9.69
C ILE A 55 -12.06 5.30 8.46
N ALA A 56 -13.33 5.38 8.06
CA ALA A 56 -13.84 4.68 6.89
C ALA A 56 -13.14 5.14 5.60
N GLU A 57 -12.93 6.45 5.43
CA GLU A 57 -12.18 7.02 4.30
C GLU A 57 -10.75 6.45 4.25
N ARG A 58 -10.05 6.42 5.39
CA ARG A 58 -8.68 5.88 5.46
C ARG A 58 -8.64 4.37 5.25
N ALA A 59 -9.61 3.64 5.80
CA ALA A 59 -9.73 2.20 5.63
C ALA A 59 -10.02 1.80 4.17
N ALA A 60 -10.74 2.64 3.43
CA ALA A 60 -11.10 2.41 2.03
C ALA A 60 -9.95 2.68 1.04
N ARG A 61 -8.85 3.30 1.47
CA ARG A 61 -7.70 3.59 0.58
C ARG A 61 -7.17 2.31 -0.06
N PRO A 62 -6.95 2.26 -1.39
CA PRO A 62 -6.28 1.15 -2.04
C PRO A 62 -4.89 0.87 -1.46
N GLU A 63 -4.47 -0.39 -1.43
CA GLU A 63 -3.17 -0.76 -0.86
C GLU A 63 -1.97 -0.17 -1.62
N HIS A 64 -2.07 -0.04 -2.94
CA HIS A 64 -1.01 0.53 -3.77
C HIS A 64 -0.72 2.00 -3.41
N GLU A 65 -1.73 2.76 -2.97
CA GLU A 65 -1.52 4.12 -2.47
C GLU A 65 -0.77 4.14 -1.14
N VAL A 66 -1.09 3.21 -0.24
CA VAL A 66 -0.42 3.11 1.07
C VAL A 66 1.03 2.67 0.90
N ARG A 67 1.30 1.73 -0.02
CA ARG A 67 2.67 1.36 -0.38
C ARG A 67 3.42 2.53 -1.01
N ALA A 68 2.78 3.31 -1.88
CA ALA A 68 3.40 4.50 -2.45
C ALA A 68 3.74 5.56 -1.40
N ASP A 69 2.89 5.78 -0.39
CA ASP A 69 3.20 6.66 0.75
C ASP A 69 4.44 6.19 1.49
N TRP A 70 4.51 4.89 1.82
CA TRP A 70 5.71 4.30 2.44
C TRP A 70 6.97 4.50 1.60
N VAL A 71 6.90 4.33 0.28
CA VAL A 71 8.05 4.60 -0.61
C VAL A 71 8.46 6.07 -0.56
N ARG A 72 7.50 7.00 -0.56
CA ARG A 72 7.80 8.44 -0.45
C ARG A 72 8.50 8.77 0.87
N GLU A 73 8.05 8.20 1.98
CA GLU A 73 8.68 8.36 3.30
C GLU A 73 10.12 7.84 3.30
N VAL A 74 10.34 6.61 2.82
CA VAL A 74 11.70 6.02 2.70
C VAL A 74 12.61 6.88 1.83
N CYS A 75 12.10 7.41 0.71
CA CYS A 75 12.90 8.26 -0.18
C CYS A 75 13.18 9.62 0.46
N ALA A 76 12.22 10.22 1.16
CA ALA A 76 12.40 11.47 1.89
C ALA A 76 13.49 11.35 2.98
N GLU A 77 13.49 10.27 3.75
CA GLU A 77 14.55 9.97 4.74
C GLU A 77 15.94 9.82 4.09
N ALA A 78 15.98 9.31 2.86
CA ALA A 78 17.21 9.18 2.08
C ALA A 78 17.61 10.46 1.32
N GLY A 79 16.79 11.52 1.35
CA GLY A 79 16.99 12.75 0.57
C GLY A 79 16.87 12.53 -0.95
N VAL A 80 16.04 11.57 -1.37
CA VAL A 80 15.85 11.17 -2.76
C VAL A 80 14.44 11.55 -3.23
N ASP A 81 14.33 12.12 -4.43
CA ASP A 81 13.06 12.30 -5.12
C ASP A 81 12.70 11.02 -5.90
N PRO A 82 11.61 10.30 -5.54
CA PRO A 82 11.24 9.06 -6.21
C PRO A 82 10.77 9.23 -7.65
N VAL A 83 10.30 10.42 -8.04
CA VAL A 83 9.83 10.70 -9.41
C VAL A 83 10.99 11.09 -10.32
N ALA A 84 11.92 11.91 -9.83
CA ALA A 84 13.06 12.38 -10.61
C ALA A 84 14.28 11.43 -10.57
N GLN A 85 14.42 10.61 -9.53
CA GLN A 85 15.63 9.83 -9.26
C GLN A 85 15.33 8.34 -9.05
N GLU A 86 14.60 7.73 -9.99
CA GLU A 86 14.08 6.34 -9.93
C GLU A 86 15.12 5.30 -9.45
N LEU A 87 16.34 5.30 -10.01
CA LEU A 87 17.38 4.35 -9.60
C LEU A 87 17.84 4.54 -8.14
N HIS A 88 17.88 5.79 -7.66
CA HIS A 88 18.22 6.09 -6.27
C HIS A 88 17.07 5.70 -5.34
N ALA A 89 15.83 5.89 -5.78
CA ALA A 89 14.64 5.48 -5.05
C ALA A 89 14.57 3.95 -4.88
N ILE A 90 14.80 3.19 -5.96
CA ILE A 90 14.88 1.72 -5.92
C ILE A 90 15.95 1.26 -4.92
N ARG A 91 17.11 1.93 -4.91
CA ARG A 91 18.19 1.63 -3.96
C ARG A 91 17.79 1.96 -2.52
N ALA A 92 17.15 3.11 -2.28
CA ALA A 92 16.66 3.50 -0.96
C ALA A 92 15.63 2.51 -0.42
N VAL A 93 14.64 2.13 -1.24
CA VAL A 93 13.60 1.14 -0.91
C VAL A 93 14.21 -0.22 -0.56
N ARG A 94 15.16 -0.71 -1.37
CA ARG A 94 15.84 -1.98 -1.07
C ARG A 94 16.79 -1.90 0.13
N LYS A 95 17.30 -0.73 0.48
CA LYS A 95 18.08 -0.53 1.70
C LYS A 95 17.18 -0.57 2.94
N ALA A 96 15.99 0.02 2.88
CA ALA A 96 15.00 -0.01 3.94
C ALA A 96 14.40 -1.42 4.15
N ALA A 97 14.18 -2.17 3.06
CA ALA A 97 13.71 -3.55 3.11
C ALA A 97 14.64 -4.49 2.30
N PRO A 98 15.72 -5.01 2.92
CA PRO A 98 16.78 -5.79 2.23
C PRO A 98 16.32 -7.09 1.56
N ARG A 99 15.16 -7.62 1.97
CA ARG A 99 14.60 -8.86 1.42
C ARG A 99 13.77 -8.64 0.14
N LEU A 100 13.52 -7.38 -0.25
CA LEU A 100 12.85 -7.06 -1.50
C LEU A 100 13.67 -7.53 -2.70
N ARG A 101 13.01 -8.25 -3.60
CA ARG A 101 13.53 -8.53 -4.94
C ARG A 101 13.59 -7.24 -5.74
N LEU A 102 14.47 -7.20 -6.74
CA LEU A 102 14.61 -6.01 -7.59
C LEU A 102 13.30 -5.64 -8.29
N ALA A 103 12.61 -6.63 -8.85
CA ALA A 103 11.35 -6.43 -9.56
C ALA A 103 10.26 -5.82 -8.65
N GLU A 104 10.19 -6.26 -7.40
CA GLU A 104 9.24 -5.73 -6.39
C GLU A 104 9.56 -4.28 -6.05
N ALA A 105 10.83 -3.94 -5.85
CA ALA A 105 11.25 -2.58 -5.58
C ALA A 105 11.00 -1.63 -6.77
N VAL A 106 11.18 -2.11 -8.00
CA VAL A 106 10.82 -1.37 -9.22
C VAL A 106 9.31 -1.11 -9.26
N GLN A 107 8.50 -2.13 -9.00
CA GLN A 107 7.05 -1.99 -9.00
C GLN A 107 6.56 -0.99 -7.93
N LEU A 108 7.12 -1.02 -6.72
CA LEU A 108 6.79 -0.08 -5.64
C LEU A 108 7.12 1.38 -6.01
N VAL A 109 8.27 1.63 -6.63
CA VAL A 109 8.64 2.98 -7.10
C VAL A 109 7.75 3.42 -8.26
N ARG A 110 7.32 2.49 -9.12
CA ARG A 110 6.35 2.76 -10.19
C ARG A 110 4.99 3.19 -9.64
N GLU A 111 4.48 2.53 -8.59
CA GLU A 111 3.22 2.90 -7.91
C GLU A 111 3.24 4.37 -7.46
N VAL A 112 4.40 4.90 -7.02
CA VAL A 112 4.52 6.33 -6.65
C VAL A 112 4.24 7.26 -7.82
N ARG A 113 4.71 6.93 -9.01
CA ARG A 113 4.52 7.73 -10.23
C ARG A 113 3.08 7.65 -10.73
N GLU A 114 2.49 6.46 -10.68
CA GLU A 114 1.10 6.23 -11.07
C GLU A 114 0.12 6.97 -10.15
N ASN A 115 0.45 7.09 -8.86
CA ASN A 115 -0.33 7.86 -7.89
C ASN A 115 -0.01 9.37 -7.85
N ALA A 116 0.96 9.84 -8.64
CA ALA A 116 1.31 11.25 -8.76
C ALA A 116 0.75 11.90 -10.04
N ALA A 117 0.21 11.08 -10.96
CA ALA A 117 -0.43 11.48 -12.21
C ALA A 117 -1.93 11.70 -12.01
#